data_AF-A0A5B0NAD0-F1
#
_entry.id   AF-A0A5B0NAD0-F1
#
_cell.length_a   1.000
_cell.length_b   1.000
_cell.length_c   1.000
_cell.angle_alpha   90.00
_cell.angle_beta   90.00
_cell.angle_gamma   90.00
#
_symmetry.space_group_name_H-M   'P 1'
#
loop_
_entity.id
_entity.type
_entity.pdbx_description
1 polymer ?
#
loop_
_entity_poly.entity_id
_entity_poly.type
_entity_poly.pdbx_seq_one_letter_code
_entity_poly.pdbx_strand_id
1 'polypeptide(L)'
;MISGTGANHLGGLFLAYQGFVSGDLDNDVWAVRHLVNCKIPLLICQCFARNAGPYGERIGRLTVVPKDQDEASRIESQISVLQCSEISNPPANGARVVSKI
;
A
#
# COMPACT_ATOMS: atom_id res chain seq x y z
N MET A 1 -12.73 2.52 20.98
CA MET A 1 -11.56 2.35 21.88
C MET A 1 -10.54 1.46 21.19
N ILE A 2 -9.51 2.06 20.59
CA ILE A 2 -8.36 1.34 20.06
C ILE A 2 -7.32 1.36 21.19
N SER A 3 -7.53 0.48 22.16
CA SER A 3 -6.52 0.21 23.20
C SER A 3 -5.35 -0.43 22.47
N GLY A 4 -4.23 0.30 22.44
CA GLY A 4 -2.98 -0.16 21.84
C GLY A 4 -2.52 -1.46 22.50
N THR A 5 -2.36 -2.49 21.68
CA THR A 5 -1.35 -3.51 21.97
C THR A 5 0.01 -2.81 21.89
N GLY A 6 0.85 -2.96 22.92
CA GLY A 6 2.15 -2.29 23.10
C GLY A 6 3.23 -2.68 22.09
N ALA A 7 2.91 -2.74 20.80
CA ALA A 7 3.87 -2.92 19.73
C ALA A 7 4.52 -1.57 19.42
N ASN A 8 5.75 -1.37 19.88
CA ASN A 8 6.63 -0.24 19.46
C ASN A 8 7.12 -0.38 18.01
N HIS A 9 6.40 -1.13 17.17
CA HIS A 9 6.84 -1.54 15.85
C HIS A 9 5.83 -1.07 14.80
N LEU A 10 6.32 -0.32 13.82
CA LEU A 10 5.62 -0.04 12.57
C LEU A 10 5.95 -1.15 11.58
N GLY A 11 4.95 -1.87 11.07
CA GLY A 11 5.16 -2.90 10.07
C GLY A 11 5.26 -2.31 8.67
N GLY A 12 6.33 -2.64 7.94
CA GLY A 12 6.52 -2.28 6.54
C GLY A 12 6.43 -3.51 5.65
N LEU A 13 5.53 -3.51 4.66
CA LEU A 13 5.33 -4.61 3.73
C LEU A 13 5.56 -4.16 2.29
N PHE A 14 6.32 -4.96 1.52
CA PHE A 14 6.54 -4.73 0.10
C PHE A 14 5.97 -5.87 -0.72
N LEU A 15 4.95 -5.58 -1.53
CA LEU A 15 4.21 -6.53 -2.34
C LEU A 15 4.55 -6.31 -3.82
N ALA A 16 5.52 -7.06 -4.34
CA ALA A 16 5.96 -6.95 -5.73
C ALA A 16 5.68 -8.19 -6.59
N TYR A 17 5.13 -9.24 -5.99
CA TYR A 17 4.91 -10.55 -6.62
C TYR A 17 3.53 -11.11 -6.23
N GLN A 18 2.58 -10.25 -5.83
CA GLN A 18 1.25 -10.70 -5.46
C GLN A 18 0.58 -11.42 -6.65
N GLY A 19 0.14 -12.66 -6.46
CA GLY A 19 -0.40 -13.54 -7.51
C GLY A 19 0.66 -14.42 -8.19
N PHE A 20 1.96 -14.22 -7.94
CA PHE A 20 3.03 -15.06 -8.49
C PHE A 20 3.56 -16.09 -7.48
N VAL A 21 3.38 -15.88 -6.18
CA VAL A 21 3.94 -16.78 -5.18
C VAL A 21 3.09 -18.05 -5.10
N SER A 22 1.79 -17.91 -4.93
CA SER A 22 0.85 -19.04 -4.91
C SER A 22 0.05 -19.23 -6.20
N GLY A 23 0.10 -18.27 -7.13
CA GLY A 23 -0.81 -18.22 -8.28
C GLY A 23 -2.17 -17.57 -7.97
N ASP A 24 -2.41 -17.19 -6.71
CA ASP A 24 -3.65 -16.58 -6.25
C ASP A 24 -3.38 -15.22 -5.57
N LEU A 25 -4.11 -14.19 -6.01
CA LEU A 25 -3.92 -12.82 -5.54
C LEU A 25 -4.33 -12.63 -4.06
N ASP A 26 -5.34 -13.37 -3.60
CA ASP A 26 -5.89 -13.23 -2.26
C ASP A 26 -5.03 -13.93 -1.22
N ASN A 27 -4.54 -15.11 -1.56
CA ASN A 27 -3.67 -15.91 -0.72
C ASN A 27 -2.31 -15.21 -0.52
N ASP A 28 -1.76 -14.59 -1.55
CA ASP A 28 -0.49 -13.85 -1.46
C ASP A 28 -0.58 -12.60 -0.56
N VAL A 29 -1.78 -12.13 -0.21
CA VAL A 29 -2.02 -10.99 0.70
C VAL A 29 -2.41 -11.42 2.11
N TRP A 30 -2.43 -12.73 2.40
CA TRP A 30 -2.82 -13.25 3.72
C TRP A 30 -2.05 -12.59 4.87
N ALA A 31 -0.74 -12.40 4.73
CA ALA A 31 0.11 -11.78 5.76
C ALA A 31 -0.32 -10.34 6.09
N VAL A 32 -0.73 -9.56 5.09
CA VAL A 32 -1.26 -8.20 5.29
C VAL A 32 -2.54 -8.27 6.12
N ARG A 33 -3.49 -9.14 5.73
CA ARG A 33 -4.77 -9.30 6.44
C ARG A 33 -4.54 -9.74 7.89
N HIS A 34 -3.61 -10.66 8.10
CA HIS A 34 -3.25 -11.13 9.43
C HIS A 34 -2.70 -9.99 10.31
N LEU A 35 -1.76 -9.19 9.79
CA LEU A 35 -1.15 -8.08 10.53
C LEU A 35 -2.16 -6.96 10.82
N VAL A 36 -3.09 -6.68 9.89
CA VAL A 36 -4.21 -5.77 10.13
C VAL A 36 -5.10 -6.29 11.28
N ASN A 37 -5.42 -7.59 11.29
CA ASN A 37 -6.21 -8.20 12.35
C ASN A 37 -5.49 -8.18 13.72
N CYS A 38 -4.16 -8.26 13.72
CA CYS A 38 -3.32 -8.06 14.91
C CYS A 38 -3.27 -6.59 15.39
N LYS A 39 -3.92 -5.66 14.69
CA LYS A 39 -3.94 -4.22 14.97
C LYS A 39 -2.55 -3.59 15.00
N ILE A 40 -1.64 -4.11 14.19
CA ILE A 40 -0.31 -3.54 14.02
C ILE A 40 -0.44 -2.37 13.02
N PRO A 41 0.13 -1.19 13.31
CA PRO A 41 0.21 -0.11 12.32
C PRO A 41 1.03 -0.56 11.11
N LEU A 42 0.52 -0.34 9.90
CA LEU A 42 1.13 -0.86 8.67
C LEU A 42 1.30 0.22 7.60
N LEU A 43 2.43 0.11 6.91
CA LEU A 43 2.72 0.76 5.64
C LEU A 43 2.98 -0.31 4.58
N ILE A 44 2.21 -0.27 3.50
CA ILE A 44 2.19 -1.29 2.46
C ILE A 44 2.52 -0.63 1.12
N CYS A 45 3.59 -1.11 0.50
CA CYS A 45 4.04 -0.66 -0.82
C CYS A 45 3.77 -1.75 -1.84
N GLN A 46 2.85 -1.51 -2.77
CA GLN A 46 2.54 -2.40 -3.88
C GLN A 46 3.23 -1.95 -5.16
N CYS A 47 3.82 -2.91 -5.89
CA CYS A 47 4.41 -2.70 -7.20
C CYS A 47 3.64 -3.50 -8.25
N PHE A 48 3.17 -2.83 -9.30
CA PHE A 48 2.37 -3.47 -10.36
C PHE A 48 3.20 -3.88 -11.58
N ALA A 49 4.51 -3.65 -11.58
CA ALA A 49 5.38 -3.94 -12.71
C ALA A 49 5.32 -5.41 -13.15
N ARG A 50 5.33 -6.34 -12.19
CA ARG A 50 5.29 -7.78 -12.46
C ARG A 50 3.87 -8.31 -12.64
N ASN A 51 2.95 -7.83 -11.81
CA ASN A 51 1.57 -8.31 -11.74
C ASN A 51 0.71 -7.86 -12.92
N ALA A 52 0.85 -6.62 -13.37
CA ALA A 52 0.08 -6.08 -14.49
C ALA A 52 0.89 -6.02 -15.79
N GLY A 53 2.22 -6.18 -15.73
CA GLY A 53 3.11 -6.16 -16.89
C GLY A 53 3.74 -4.83 -17.33
N PRO A 54 3.28 -3.60 -16.96
CA PRO A 54 3.86 -2.37 -17.49
C PRO A 54 5.11 -1.96 -16.68
N TYR A 55 6.22 -2.67 -16.85
CA TYR A 55 7.48 -2.40 -16.14
C TYR A 55 7.97 -0.94 -16.31
N GLY A 56 7.79 -0.38 -17.51
CA GLY A 56 8.22 0.97 -17.88
C GLY A 56 7.32 2.10 -17.35
N GLU A 57 6.07 1.82 -17.00
CA GLU A 57 5.12 2.87 -16.58
C GLU A 57 5.28 3.30 -15.11
N ARG A 58 6.12 2.58 -14.34
CA ARG A 58 6.47 2.91 -12.94
C ARG A 58 5.27 2.99 -12.00
N ILE A 59 4.34 2.04 -12.14
CA ILE A 59 3.08 2.04 -11.39
C ILE A 59 3.20 1.27 -10.07
N GLY A 60 2.75 1.91 -9.00
CA GLY A 60 2.71 1.37 -7.65
C GLY A 60 1.63 2.06 -6.81
N ARG A 61 1.40 1.55 -5.61
CA ARG A 61 0.48 2.13 -4.64
C ARG A 61 1.07 2.05 -3.24
N LEU A 62 0.99 3.16 -2.52
CA LEU A 62 1.25 3.21 -1.09
C LEU A 62 -0.09 3.15 -0.35
N THR A 63 -0.20 2.25 0.62
CA THR A 63 -1.35 2.13 1.50
C THR A 63 -0.86 2.21 2.94
N VAL A 64 -1.45 3.09 3.74
CA VAL A 64 -1.21 3.17 5.18
C VAL A 64 -2.50 2.77 5.88
N VAL A 65 -2.41 1.96 6.93
CA VAL A 65 -3.57 1.51 7.70
C VAL A 65 -3.74 2.44 8.90
N PRO A 66 -4.70 3.38 8.87
CA PRO A 66 -4.94 4.31 9.97
C PRO A 66 -5.75 3.62 11.07
N LYS A 67 -5.67 4.15 12.28
CA LYS A 67 -6.51 3.70 13.41
C LYS A 67 -7.97 4.18 13.25
N ASP A 68 -8.17 5.37 12.70
CA ASP A 68 -9.46 6.04 12.53
C ASP A 68 -9.45 6.99 11.33
N GLN A 69 -10.62 7.56 11.01
CA GLN A 69 -10.80 8.44 9.86
C GLN A 69 -10.03 9.76 9.99
N ASP A 70 -9.89 10.29 11.20
CA ASP A 70 -9.18 11.55 11.46
C ASP A 70 -7.68 11.39 11.22
N GLU A 71 -7.11 10.27 11.67
CA GLU A 71 -5.72 9.91 11.39
C GLU A 71 -5.49 9.66 9.90
N ALA A 72 -6.44 9.02 9.21
CA ALA A 72 -6.38 8.81 7.76
C ALA A 72 -6.21 10.14 7.02
N SER A 73 -7.06 11.14 7.31
CA SER A 73 -7.00 12.45 6.67
C SER A 73 -5.71 13.21 6.96
N ARG A 74 -5.16 13.08 8.18
CA ARG A 74 -3.87 13.69 8.54
C ARG A 74 -2.71 13.03 7.79
N ILE A 75 -2.70 11.71 7.69
CA ILE A 75 -1.68 10.97 6.94
C ILE A 75 -1.74 11.32 5.47
N GLU A 76 -2.94 11.33 4.87
CA GLU A 76 -3.14 11.67 3.46
C GLU A 76 -2.65 13.09 3.13
N SER A 77 -2.91 14.05 4.01
CA SER A 77 -2.40 15.43 3.88
C SER A 77 -0.88 15.47 3.83
N GLN A 78 -0.19 14.76 4.75
CA GLN A 78 1.27 14.76 4.79
C GLN A 78 1.89 14.02 3.60
N ILE A 79 1.32 12.88 3.20
CA ILE A 79 1.77 12.14 2.01
C ILE A 79 1.62 12.99 0.75
N SER A 80 0.52 13.75 0.63
CA SER A 80 0.30 14.64 -0.52
C SER A 80 1.36 15.74 -0.61
N VAL A 81 1.77 16.31 0.52
CA VAL A 81 2.89 17.29 0.57
C VAL A 81 4.19 16.66 0.10
N LEU A 82 4.53 15.46 0.60
CA LEU A 82 5.74 14.74 0.20
C LEU A 82 5.72 14.33 -1.28
N GLN A 83 4.59 13.86 -1.79
CA GLN A 83 4.44 13.52 -3.20
C GLN A 83 4.66 14.76 -4.07
N CYS A 84 4.08 15.90 -3.68
CA CYS A 84 4.21 17.15 -4.40
C CYS A 84 5.66 17.65 -4.43
N SER A 85 6.38 17.54 -3.32
CA SER A 85 7.78 17.96 -3.25
C SER A 85 8.72 17.05 -4.05
N GLU A 86 8.45 15.75 -4.12
CA GLU A 86 9.34 14.78 -4.77
C GLU A 86 9.08 14.64 -6.27
N ILE A 87 7.81 14.50 -6.66
CA ILE A 87 7.44 14.15 -8.03
C ILE A 87 6.33 15.04 -8.61
N SER A 88 5.86 16.04 -7.86
CA SER A 88 4.65 16.82 -8.17
C SER A 88 3.40 15.92 -8.24
N ASN A 89 3.19 15.24 -9.37
CA ASN A 89 2.06 14.35 -9.61
C ASN A 89 2.54 13.01 -10.20
N PRO A 90 1.95 11.89 -9.78
CA PRO A 90 2.30 10.56 -10.30
C PRO A 90 1.83 10.38 -11.76
N PRO A 91 2.49 9.50 -12.53
CA PRO A 91 2.12 9.22 -13.93
C PRO A 91 0.72 8.60 -14.03
N ALA A 92 -0.16 9.26 -14.78
CA ALA A 92 -1.58 8.89 -14.86
C ALA A 92 -1.87 7.73 -15.83
N ASN A 93 -1.06 7.56 -16.89
CA ASN A 93 -1.34 6.62 -17.97
C ASN A 93 -1.37 5.17 -17.49
N GLY A 94 -0.25 4.66 -16.97
CA GLY A 94 -0.20 3.30 -16.44
C GLY A 94 -1.15 3.07 -15.27
N ALA A 95 -1.40 4.08 -14.42
CA ALA A 95 -2.38 3.97 -13.34
C ALA A 95 -3.79 3.66 -13.87
N ARG A 96 -4.19 4.33 -14.97
CA ARG A 96 -5.48 4.09 -15.64
C ARG A 96 -5.57 2.74 -16.35
N VAL A 97 -4.43 2.20 -16.81
CA VAL A 97 -4.39 0.84 -17.38
C VAL A 97 -4.57 -0.19 -16.28
N VAL A 98 -3.78 -0.08 -15.20
CA VAL A 98 -3.83 -1.01 -14.07
C VAL A 98 -5.20 -0.98 -13.37
N SER A 99 -5.88 0.17 -13.32
CA SER A 99 -7.21 0.25 -12.70
C SER A 99 -8.32 -0.51 -13.43
N LYS A 100 -8.06 -1.03 -14.63
CA LYS A 100 -9.02 -1.83 -15.41
C LYS A 100 -8.83 -3.34 -15.25
N ILE A 101 -7.78 -3.75 -14.53
CA ILE A 101 -7.44 -5.14 -14.23
C ILE A 101 -7.96 -5.45 -12.83
#